data_AF-A0A8T4WJZ4-F1
#
_entry.id   AF-A0A8T4WJZ4-F1
#
_cell.length_a   1.000
_cell.length_b   1.000
_cell.length_c   1.000
_cell.angle_alpha   90.00
_cell.angle_beta   90.00
_cell.angle_gamma   90.00
#
_symmetry.space_group_name_H-M   'P 1'
#
loop_
_entity.id
_entity.type
_entity.pdbx_description
1 polymer ?
#
loop_
_entity_poly.entity_id
_entity_poly.type
_entity_poly.pdbx_seq_one_letter_code
_entity_poly.pdbx_strand_id
1 'polypeptide(L)'
;MSDIELLFVYNADSGLINAAKDFVHKIVSPETYECNLCAVTYGNIGMKGEWKSFIDELEYPVEFLHRDEFEAEYAFDKVEYPSALVKRNGNLGYFITAEEMNALETLDDLISLVQSRSTDLTR
;
A
#
# COMPACT_ATOMS: atom_id res chain seq x y z
N MET A 1 -13.21 10.22 -19.71
CA MET A 1 -13.25 9.37 -18.49
C MET A 1 -11.81 9.15 -18.13
N SER A 2 -11.31 9.93 -17.18
CA SER A 2 -9.98 9.72 -16.62
C SER A 2 -10.06 8.48 -15.74
N ASP A 3 -9.48 7.39 -16.22
CA ASP A 3 -9.35 6.15 -15.47
C ASP A 3 -8.19 6.33 -14.48
N ILE A 4 -8.54 6.68 -13.24
CA ILE A 4 -7.60 6.88 -12.14
C ILE A 4 -7.79 5.71 -11.18
N GLU A 5 -6.69 5.07 -10.80
CA GLU A 5 -6.66 3.96 -9.84
C GLU A 5 -5.47 4.15 -8.91
N LEU A 6 -5.66 3.91 -7.61
CA LEU A 6 -4.55 3.87 -6.65
C LEU A 6 -4.13 2.43 -6.39
N LEU A 7 -2.82 2.19 -6.41
CA LEU A 7 -2.22 0.90 -6.11
C LEU A 7 -1.33 1.05 -4.89
N PHE A 8 -1.73 0.44 -3.78
CA PHE A 8 -0.91 0.36 -2.57
C PHE A 8 -0.10 -0.93 -2.61
N VAL A 9 1.22 -0.80 -2.62
CA VAL A 9 2.13 -1.94 -2.72
C VAL A 9 2.84 -2.16 -1.39
N TYR A 10 2.56 -3.31 -0.77
CA TYR A 10 3.20 -3.71 0.47
C TYR A 10 4.64 -4.16 0.22
N ASN A 11 5.52 -3.89 1.19
CA ASN A 11 6.85 -4.51 1.24
C ASN A 11 6.77 -5.92 1.82
N ALA A 12 6.01 -6.80 1.16
CA ALA A 12 5.84 -8.19 1.53
C ALA A 12 5.51 -8.99 0.27
N ASP A 13 5.86 -10.29 0.25
CA ASP A 13 5.53 -11.20 -0.86
C ASP A 13 4.26 -12.01 -0.54
N SER A 14 3.38 -12.17 -1.52
CA SER A 14 2.08 -12.87 -1.42
C SER A 14 2.22 -14.33 -0.92
N GLY A 15 3.33 -14.99 -1.26
CA GLY A 15 3.65 -16.35 -0.83
C GLY A 15 3.93 -16.49 0.67
N LEU A 16 4.43 -15.45 1.33
CA LEU A 16 4.76 -15.48 2.76
C LEU A 16 3.50 -15.38 3.64
N ILE A 17 2.47 -14.67 3.19
CA ILE A 17 1.19 -14.54 3.91
C ILE A 17 0.36 -15.82 3.80
N ASN A 18 0.40 -16.51 2.65
CA ASN A 18 -0.24 -17.82 2.52
C ASN A 18 0.45 -18.89 3.38
N ALA A 19 1.78 -18.82 3.53
CA ALA A 19 2.53 -19.69 4.44
C ALA A 19 2.28 -19.39 5.93
N ALA A 20 1.88 -18.16 6.28
CA ALA A 20 1.58 -17.76 7.66
C ALA A 20 0.33 -18.43 8.24
N LYS A 21 -0.59 -18.94 7.40
CA LYS A 21 -1.72 -19.77 7.87
C LYS A 21 -1.27 -21.16 8.35
N ASP A 22 -0.15 -21.69 7.85
CA ASP A 22 0.36 -23.01 8.20
C ASP A 22 1.57 -22.98 9.16
N PHE A 23 2.23 -21.83 9.35
CA PHE A 23 3.46 -21.72 10.14
C PHE A 23 3.41 -20.62 11.20
N VAL A 24 2.56 -20.79 12.21
CA VAL A 24 2.54 -19.97 13.44
C VAL A 24 3.83 -20.14 14.30
N HIS A 25 4.77 -21.02 13.93
CA HIS A 25 5.97 -21.33 14.75
C HIS A 25 7.32 -21.43 14.03
N LYS A 26 7.56 -20.72 12.92
CA LYS A 26 8.94 -20.51 12.41
C LYS A 26 9.13 -19.03 12.07
N ILE A 27 9.74 -18.25 12.94
CA ILE A 27 11.18 -17.94 12.82
C ILE A 27 11.55 -17.67 11.35
N VAL A 28 11.12 -16.52 10.86
CA VAL A 28 11.85 -15.72 9.87
C VAL A 28 11.75 -14.30 10.40
N SER A 29 12.88 -13.62 10.54
CA SER A 29 13.08 -12.47 11.42
C SER A 29 11.94 -11.43 11.38
N PRO A 30 11.45 -10.96 12.55
CA PRO A 30 10.61 -9.76 12.60
C PRO A 30 11.29 -8.51 11.99
N GLU A 31 12.61 -8.57 11.76
CA GLU A 31 13.43 -7.54 11.12
C GLU A 31 13.47 -7.61 9.58
N THR A 32 12.95 -8.66 8.93
CA THR A 32 13.16 -8.83 7.48
C THR A 32 12.09 -8.21 6.57
N TYR A 33 11.01 -7.65 7.11
CA TYR A 33 10.03 -6.89 6.32
C TYR A 33 9.36 -5.82 7.19
N GLU A 34 10.07 -4.72 7.47
CA GLU A 34 9.46 -3.50 8.01
C GLU A 34 8.56 -2.88 6.93
N CYS A 35 7.33 -3.38 6.83
CA CYS A 35 6.29 -2.80 6.01
C CYS A 35 5.55 -1.76 6.85
N ASN A 36 5.99 -0.50 6.78
CA ASN A 36 5.35 0.57 7.56
C ASN A 36 3.88 0.76 7.16
N LEU A 37 3.54 0.61 5.88
CA LEU A 37 2.16 0.60 5.40
C LEU A 37 1.32 -0.46 6.12
N CYS A 38 1.86 -1.65 6.32
CA CYS A 38 1.20 -2.72 7.07
C CYS A 38 1.03 -2.32 8.55
N ALA A 39 2.07 -1.76 9.16
CA ALA A 39 2.07 -1.34 10.57
C ALA A 39 1.04 -0.24 10.87
N VAL A 40 0.88 0.74 9.97
CA VAL A 40 -0.08 1.83 10.17
C VAL A 40 -1.51 1.43 9.82
N THR A 41 -1.71 0.51 8.86
CA THR A 41 -3.06 0.10 8.40
C THR A 41 -3.63 -1.14 9.07
N TYR A 42 -2.82 -2.00 9.69
CA TYR A 42 -3.28 -3.18 10.42
C TYR A 42 -3.14 -3.00 11.94
N GLY A 43 -4.06 -3.58 12.71
CA GLY A 43 -3.98 -3.74 14.16
C GLY A 43 -4.07 -5.22 14.55
N ASN A 44 -4.23 -5.49 15.85
CA ASN A 44 -4.24 -6.85 16.41
C ASN A 44 -5.28 -7.81 15.81
N ILE A 45 -6.31 -7.30 15.13
CA ILE A 45 -7.46 -8.07 14.64
C ILE A 45 -7.56 -8.02 13.09
N GLY A 46 -6.65 -7.32 12.42
CA GLY A 46 -6.65 -7.15 10.96
C GLY A 46 -6.57 -5.68 10.53
N MET A 47 -6.97 -5.40 9.28
CA MET A 47 -6.99 -4.05 8.73
C MET A 47 -7.91 -3.14 9.58
N LYS A 48 -7.44 -1.95 9.93
CA LYS A 48 -8.18 -0.97 10.72
C LYS A 48 -9.43 -0.56 9.96
N GLY A 49 -10.57 -0.57 10.65
CA GLY A 49 -11.86 -0.21 10.05
C GLY A 49 -11.88 1.21 9.50
N GLU A 50 -11.21 2.14 10.16
CA GLU A 50 -11.07 3.53 9.72
C GLU A 50 -10.35 3.65 8.37
N TRP A 51 -9.28 2.89 8.18
CA TRP A 51 -8.56 2.83 6.90
C TRP A 51 -9.47 2.29 5.80
N LYS A 52 -10.17 1.19 6.08
CA LYS A 52 -11.07 0.56 5.12
C LYS A 52 -12.20 1.51 4.70
N SER A 53 -12.87 2.14 5.67
CA SER A 53 -13.92 3.10 5.38
C SER A 53 -13.42 4.27 4.55
N PHE A 54 -12.23 4.80 4.87
CA PHE A 54 -11.62 5.88 4.10
C PHE A 54 -11.38 5.47 2.64
N ILE A 55 -10.85 4.27 2.39
CA ILE A 55 -10.64 3.77 1.03
C ILE A 55 -11.97 3.57 0.28
N ASP A 56 -12.98 3.01 0.94
CA ASP A 56 -14.32 2.81 0.36
C ASP A 56 -15.02 4.15 0.00
N GLU A 57 -14.62 5.26 0.65
CA GLU A 57 -15.14 6.61 0.38
C GLU A 57 -14.43 7.33 -0.80
N LEU A 58 -13.31 6.81 -1.29
CA LEU A 58 -12.57 7.42 -2.39
C LEU A 58 -13.33 7.27 -3.72
N GLU A 59 -13.30 8.32 -4.54
CA GLU A 59 -14.01 8.34 -5.83
C GLU A 59 -13.37 7.46 -6.91
N TYR A 60 -12.18 6.91 -6.63
CA TYR A 60 -11.40 6.08 -7.54
C TYR A 60 -11.13 4.71 -6.91
N PRO A 61 -11.03 3.66 -7.74
CA PRO A 61 -10.66 2.32 -7.27
C PRO A 61 -9.30 2.33 -6.59
N VAL A 62 -9.22 1.52 -5.54
CA VAL A 62 -8.00 1.29 -4.78
C VAL A 62 -7.72 -0.20 -4.74
N GLU A 63 -6.53 -0.57 -5.18
CA GLU A 63 -6.04 -1.94 -5.18
C GLU A 63 -4.85 -2.06 -4.22
N PHE A 64 -4.75 -3.23 -3.58
CA PHE A 64 -3.67 -3.56 -2.67
C PHE A 64 -2.92 -4.77 -3.23
N LEU A 65 -1.63 -4.60 -3.48
CA LEU A 65 -0.76 -5.63 -4.05
C LEU A 65 0.42 -5.89 -3.13
N HIS A 66 0.90 -7.12 -3.16
CA HIS A 66 2.22 -7.47 -2.63
C HIS A 66 3.31 -7.05 -3.61
N ARG A 67 4.55 -6.95 -3.15
CA ARG A 67 5.70 -6.58 -3.98
C ARG A 67 5.81 -7.51 -5.20
N ASP A 68 5.74 -8.82 -4.98
CA ASP A 68 5.84 -9.83 -6.02
C ASP A 68 4.68 -9.78 -7.02
N GLU A 69 3.45 -9.53 -6.54
CA GLU A 69 2.27 -9.33 -7.40
C GLU A 69 2.44 -8.09 -8.27
N PHE A 70 2.90 -6.99 -7.68
CA PHE A 70 3.15 -5.76 -8.41
C PHE A 70 4.25 -5.92 -9.45
N GLU A 71 5.39 -6.52 -9.11
CA GLU A 71 6.50 -6.76 -10.05
C GLU A 71 6.10 -7.75 -11.17
N ALA A 72 5.17 -8.66 -10.91
CA ALA A 72 4.67 -9.61 -11.90
C ALA A 72 3.67 -8.96 -12.88
N GLU A 73 2.80 -8.07 -12.39
CA GLU A 73 1.77 -7.43 -13.21
C GLU A 73 2.22 -6.11 -13.87
N TYR A 74 3.12 -5.38 -13.21
CA TYR A 74 3.50 -4.02 -13.58
C TYR A 74 5.01 -3.88 -13.74
N ALA A 75 5.44 -3.46 -14.92
CA ALA A 75 6.82 -3.06 -15.16
C ALA A 75 7.00 -1.58 -14.78
N PHE A 76 7.51 -1.31 -13.59
CA PHE A 76 7.86 0.03 -13.13
C PHE A 76 9.32 0.09 -12.67
N ASP A 77 10.12 0.89 -13.36
CA ASP A 77 11.55 1.03 -13.05
C ASP A 77 11.75 1.74 -11.71
N LYS A 78 12.54 1.12 -10.81
CA LYS A 78 13.00 1.66 -9.53
C LYS A 78 11.92 1.90 -8.46
N VAL A 79 10.91 1.04 -8.37
CA VAL A 79 10.00 1.09 -7.20
C VAL A 79 10.74 0.73 -5.93
N GLU A 80 10.56 1.57 -4.90
CA GLU A 80 10.91 1.25 -3.52
C GLU A 80 9.63 0.87 -2.77
N TYR A 81 9.74 -0.02 -1.80
CA TYR A 81 8.62 -0.55 -1.05
C TYR A 81 8.79 -0.28 0.46
N PRO A 82 7.70 -0.06 1.22
CA PRO A 82 6.30 0.00 0.76
C PRO A 82 6.01 1.33 0.06
N SER A 83 5.14 1.36 -0.96
CA SER A 83 4.81 2.59 -1.68
C SER A 83 3.37 2.59 -2.18
N ALA A 84 2.85 3.76 -2.52
CA ALA A 84 1.58 3.91 -3.23
C ALA A 84 1.82 4.54 -4.60
N LEU A 85 1.21 3.96 -5.61
CA LEU A 85 1.28 4.39 -6.99
C LEU A 85 -0.11 4.84 -7.44
N VAL A 86 -0.14 5.74 -8.40
CA VAL A 86 -1.37 6.15 -9.09
C VAL A 86 -1.24 5.77 -10.55
N LYS A 87 -2.26 5.11 -11.07
CA LYS A 87 -2.40 4.78 -12.47
C LYS A 87 -3.38 5.75 -13.09
N ARG A 88 -2.95 6.46 -14.13
CA ARG A 88 -3.74 7.46 -14.85
C ARG A 88 -3.72 7.15 -16.33
N ASN A 89 -4.85 6.77 -16.90
CA ASN A 89 -4.94 6.41 -18.32
C ASN A 89 -3.87 5.37 -18.73
N GLY A 90 -3.62 4.37 -17.88
CA GLY A 90 -2.61 3.33 -18.09
C GLY A 90 -1.16 3.71 -17.78
N ASN A 91 -0.88 4.96 -17.39
CA ASN A 91 0.45 5.38 -16.95
C ASN A 91 0.54 5.32 -15.43
N LEU A 92 1.52 4.58 -14.91
CA LEU A 92 1.84 4.56 -13.50
C LEU A 92 2.70 5.77 -13.13
N GLY A 93 2.50 6.28 -11.92
CA GLY A 93 3.35 7.28 -11.30
C GLY A 93 3.33 7.15 -9.78
N TYR A 94 4.32 7.74 -9.11
CA TYR A 94 4.35 7.77 -7.65
C TYR A 94 3.22 8.63 -7.10
N PHE A 95 2.47 8.06 -6.18
CA PHE A 95 1.51 8.78 -5.35
C PHE A 95 2.10 9.07 -3.97
N ILE A 96 2.67 8.04 -3.34
CA ILE A 96 3.44 8.10 -2.09
C ILE A 96 4.69 7.24 -2.27
N THR A 97 5.86 7.85 -2.13
CA THR A 97 7.16 7.16 -2.21
C THR A 97 7.41 6.31 -0.97
N ALA A 98 8.39 5.40 -1.01
CA ALA A 98 8.76 4.62 0.17
C ALA A 98 9.31 5.48 1.31
N GLU A 99 10.05 6.54 0.99
CA GLU A 99 10.52 7.51 1.98
C GLU A 99 9.34 8.18 2.70
N GLU A 100 8.35 8.68 1.94
CA GLU A 100 7.14 9.28 2.52
C GLU A 100 6.34 8.25 3.32
N MET A 101 6.17 7.03 2.80
CA MET A 101 5.42 5.97 3.46
C MET A 101 6.06 5.56 4.79
N ASN A 102 7.40 5.47 4.84
CA ASN A 102 8.14 5.11 6.05
C ASN A 102 8.25 6.27 7.05
N ALA A 103 8.00 7.50 6.63
CA ALA A 103 7.95 8.67 7.53
C ALA A 103 6.61 8.79 8.29
N LEU A 104 5.58 8.02 7.92
CA LEU A 104 4.27 8.04 8.58
C LEU A 104 4.32 7.26 9.89
N GLU A 105 3.89 7.86 10.99
CA GLU A 105 3.87 7.19 12.29
C GLU A 105 2.49 6.59 12.60
N THR A 106 1.43 7.20 12.07
CA THR A 106 0.05 6.84 12.40
C THR A 106 -0.83 6.64 11.17
N LEU A 107 -2.00 6.01 11.39
CA LEU A 107 -3.01 5.88 10.35
C LEU A 107 -3.52 7.26 9.89
N ASP A 108 -3.67 8.19 10.83
CA ASP A 108 -4.18 9.53 10.55
C ASP A 108 -3.23 10.31 9.62
N ASP A 109 -1.91 10.12 9.79
CA ASP A 109 -0.91 10.70 8.90
C ASP A 109 -1.07 10.16 7.47
N LEU A 110 -1.28 8.84 7.32
CA LEU A 110 -1.51 8.21 6.02
C LEU A 110 -2.77 8.76 5.36
N ILE A 111 -3.89 8.79 6.09
CA ILE A 111 -5.18 9.31 5.57
C ILE A 111 -5.02 10.77 5.15
N SER A 112 -4.39 11.59 5.98
CA SER A 112 -4.17 13.01 5.69
C SER A 112 -3.30 13.21 4.44
N LEU A 113 -2.24 12.42 4.29
CA LEU A 113 -1.36 12.47 3.12
C LEU A 113 -2.11 12.07 1.85
N VAL A 114 -2.87 10.96 1.90
CA VAL A 114 -3.69 10.52 0.76
C VAL A 114 -4.68 11.62 0.38
N GLN A 115 -5.49 12.12 1.31
CA GLN A 115 -6.48 13.19 1.05
C GLN A 115 -5.85 14.44 0.43
N SER A 116 -4.69 14.87 0.95
CA SER A 116 -3.98 16.02 0.40
C SER A 116 -3.60 15.79 -1.06
N ARG A 117 -3.09 14.61 -1.39
CA ARG A 117 -2.67 14.26 -2.76
C ARG A 117 -3.87 13.99 -3.67
N SER A 118 -4.96 13.41 -3.17
CA SER A 118 -6.22 13.19 -3.89
C SER A 118 -6.81 14.48 -4.44
N THR A 119 -6.65 15.59 -3.71
CA THR A 119 -7.10 16.91 -4.17
C THR A 119 -6.32 17.39 -5.39
N ASP A 120 -5.04 17.05 -5.49
CA ASP A 120 -4.23 17.34 -6.69
C ASP A 120 -4.56 16.39 -7.84
N LEU A 121 -5.18 15.24 -7.56
CA LEU A 121 -5.57 14.30 -8.60
C LEU A 121 -6.75 14.79 -9.44
N THR A 122 -7.60 15.67 -8.90
CA THR A 122 -8.82 16.19 -9.53
C THR A 122 -8.67 17.57 -10.16
N ARG A 123 -7.49 18.19 -10.04
CA ARG A 123 -7.12 19.46 -10.71
C ARG A 123 -6.48 19.23 -12.07
#